data_AF-A0A1V5JMI1-F1
#
_entry.id   AF-A0A1V5JMI1-F1
#
_cell.length_a   1.000
_cell.length_b   1.000
_cell.length_c   1.000
_cell.angle_alpha   90.00
_cell.angle_beta   90.00
_cell.angle_gamma   90.00
#
_symmetry.space_group_name_H-M   'P 1'
#
loop_
_entity.id
_entity.type
_entity.pdbx_description
1 polymer ?
#
loop_
_entity_poly.entity_id
_entity_poly.type
_entity_poly.pdbx_seq_one_letter_code
_entity_poly.pdbx_strand_id
1 'polypeptide(L)'
;MPVKSILSRADKQIIQEAVQQELYASHLYKQVANFMQRAGYFGAQAFFSGEAKDELDHYEKHVQFMNDMGDVAEVPALPAITERPEGLEAAVQLGFDTEMALGKKYERWYRAATSEVTRQHLLQFLEIQRKSIGEYGDWLARIERAAGDECGLLIIDKEMGAN
;
A
#
# COMPACT_ATOMS: atom_id res chain seq x y z
N MET A 1 33.39 8.66 10.63
CA MET A 1 33.14 8.26 9.23
C MET A 1 31.85 7.45 9.22
N PRO A 2 30.94 7.67 8.26
CA PRO A 2 29.77 6.81 8.13
C PRO A 2 30.21 5.35 7.92
N VAL A 3 29.42 4.41 8.46
CA VAL A 3 29.66 2.98 8.26
C VAL A 3 29.53 2.67 6.77
N LYS A 4 30.33 1.73 6.27
CA LYS A 4 30.24 1.30 4.88
C LYS A 4 28.94 0.51 4.68
N SER A 5 28.14 0.90 3.69
CA SER A 5 26.96 0.14 3.26
C SER A 5 27.33 -1.32 2.98
N ILE A 6 26.52 -2.23 3.54
CA ILE A 6 26.63 -3.68 3.30
C ILE A 6 25.59 -4.17 2.28
N LEU A 7 24.77 -3.28 1.72
CA LEU A 7 23.89 -3.59 0.59
C LEU A 7 24.68 -3.71 -0.71
N SER A 8 24.31 -4.70 -1.52
CA SER A 8 24.74 -4.71 -2.92
C SER A 8 24.07 -3.57 -3.68
N ARG A 9 24.62 -3.17 -4.84
CA ARG A 9 23.98 -2.17 -5.70
C ARG A 9 22.54 -2.57 -6.09
N ALA A 10 22.31 -3.86 -6.32
CA ALA A 10 21.00 -4.39 -6.68
C ALA A 10 20.02 -4.29 -5.51
N ASP A 11 20.43 -4.73 -4.32
CA ASP A 11 19.59 -4.68 -3.12
C ASP A 11 19.27 -3.23 -2.72
N LYS A 12 20.26 -2.32 -2.83
CA LYS A 12 20.05 -0.88 -2.62
C LYS A 12 18.95 -0.34 -3.54
N GLN A 13 19.01 -0.65 -4.83
CA GLN A 13 18.02 -0.19 -5.79
C GLN A 13 16.63 -0.75 -5.48
N ILE A 14 16.54 -2.04 -5.14
CA ILE A 14 15.28 -2.69 -4.75
C ILE A 14 14.63 -1.98 -3.55
N ILE A 15 15.39 -1.74 -2.48
CA ILE A 15 14.84 -1.09 -1.28
C ILE A 15 14.47 0.36 -1.57
N GLN A 16 15.28 1.10 -2.33
CA GLN A 16 14.95 2.46 -2.72
C GLN A 16 13.69 2.55 -3.59
N GLU A 17 13.46 1.57 -4.47
CA GLU A 17 12.22 1.47 -5.23
C GLU A 17 11.03 1.19 -4.31
N ALA A 18 11.18 0.27 -3.33
CA ALA A 18 10.13 -0.01 -2.34
C ALA A 18 9.77 1.24 -1.53
N VAL A 19 10.76 1.98 -1.01
CA VAL A 19 10.58 3.29 -0.35
C VAL A 19 9.70 4.22 -1.18
N GLN A 20 9.94 4.32 -2.49
CA GLN A 20 9.12 5.17 -3.36
C GLN A 20 7.69 4.65 -3.54
N GLN A 21 7.50 3.34 -3.70
CA GLN A 21 6.18 2.77 -3.94
C GLN A 21 5.29 2.88 -2.70
N GLU A 22 5.80 2.57 -1.51
CA GLU A 22 5.04 2.68 -0.26
C GLU A 22 4.63 4.13 0.02
N LEU A 23 5.56 5.08 -0.17
CA LEU A 23 5.25 6.48 0.04
C LEU A 23 4.22 7.00 -0.97
N TYR A 24 4.27 6.54 -2.22
CA TYR A 24 3.25 6.84 -3.22
C TYR A 24 1.89 6.27 -2.82
N ALA A 25 1.83 4.99 -2.41
CA ALA A 25 0.60 4.33 -1.99
C ALA A 25 -0.05 5.05 -0.80
N SER A 26 0.74 5.49 0.18
CA SER A 26 0.26 6.33 1.28
C SER A 26 -0.42 7.61 0.78
N HIS A 27 0.17 8.30 -0.20
CA HIS A 27 -0.43 9.52 -0.77
C HIS A 27 -1.67 9.22 -1.60
N LEU A 28 -1.67 8.11 -2.34
CA LEU A 28 -2.84 7.64 -3.08
C LEU A 28 -4.00 7.38 -2.11
N TYR A 29 -3.80 6.63 -1.03
CA TYR A 29 -4.87 6.32 -0.09
C TYR A 29 -5.39 7.54 0.67
N LYS A 30 -4.54 8.55 0.94
CA LYS A 30 -5.02 9.85 1.44
C LYS A 30 -5.97 10.52 0.45
N GLN A 31 -5.65 10.49 -0.84
CA GLN A 31 -6.53 11.01 -1.89
C GLN A 31 -7.85 10.23 -1.89
N VAL A 32 -7.80 8.90 -1.88
CA VAL A 32 -9.02 8.06 -1.88
C VAL A 32 -9.89 8.36 -0.66
N ALA A 33 -9.31 8.46 0.54
CA ALA A 33 -10.03 8.84 1.75
C ALA A 33 -10.76 10.18 1.60
N ASN A 34 -10.12 11.20 1.00
CA ASN A 34 -10.74 12.50 0.73
C ASN A 34 -11.95 12.37 -0.21
N PHE A 35 -11.86 11.51 -1.24
CA PHE A 35 -12.98 11.24 -2.15
C PHE A 35 -14.14 10.51 -1.46
N MET A 36 -13.84 9.54 -0.59
CA MET A 36 -14.87 8.82 0.17
C MET A 36 -15.60 9.74 1.15
N GLN A 37 -14.87 10.65 1.82
CA GLN A 37 -15.49 11.67 2.65
C GLN A 37 -16.46 12.55 1.85
N ARG A 38 -16.01 13.04 0.68
CA ARG A 38 -16.82 13.87 -0.21
C ARG A 38 -18.08 13.14 -0.70
N ALA A 39 -17.97 11.82 -0.92
CA ALA A 39 -19.06 10.99 -1.39
C ALA A 39 -20.03 10.54 -0.27
N GLY A 40 -19.71 10.80 1.01
CA GLY A 40 -20.53 10.42 2.16
C GLY A 40 -20.30 8.99 2.67
N TYR A 41 -19.23 8.32 2.23
CA TYR A 41 -18.81 7.00 2.68
C TYR A 41 -17.79 7.12 3.82
N PHE A 42 -18.28 7.30 5.04
CA PHE A 42 -17.43 7.63 6.19
C PHE A 42 -16.63 6.43 6.71
N GLY A 43 -17.17 5.22 6.61
CA GLY A 43 -16.41 4.04 7.03
C GLY A 43 -15.32 3.69 6.03
N ALA A 44 -15.57 3.83 4.72
CA ALA A 44 -14.54 3.73 3.70
C ALA A 44 -13.49 4.84 3.83
N GLN A 45 -13.90 6.07 4.18
CA GLN A 45 -12.96 7.15 4.49
C GLN A 45 -12.03 6.78 5.65
N ALA A 46 -12.57 6.21 6.74
CA ALA A 46 -11.77 5.76 7.86
C ALA A 46 -10.81 4.63 7.45
N PHE A 47 -11.31 3.63 6.73
CA PHE A 47 -10.53 2.53 6.17
C PHE A 47 -9.33 3.04 5.35
N PHE A 48 -9.56 3.84 4.31
CA PHE A 48 -8.47 4.36 3.46
C PHE A 48 -7.53 5.34 4.18
N SER A 49 -8.00 6.00 5.25
CA SER A 49 -7.11 6.79 6.11
C SER A 49 -6.18 5.90 6.95
N GLY A 50 -6.66 4.72 7.35
CA GLY A 50 -5.87 3.65 7.96
C GLY A 50 -4.85 3.09 6.98
N GLU A 51 -5.28 2.70 5.78
CA GLU A 51 -4.39 2.22 4.70
C GLU A 51 -3.26 3.23 4.41
N ALA A 52 -3.61 4.52 4.29
CA ALA A 52 -2.62 5.57 4.10
C ALA A 52 -1.56 5.64 5.21
N LYS A 53 -1.94 5.34 6.45
CA LYS A 53 -1.05 5.29 7.61
C LYS A 53 -0.20 4.02 7.57
N ASP A 54 -0.79 2.88 7.25
CA ASP A 54 -0.10 1.59 7.18
C ASP A 54 0.98 1.62 6.08
N GLU A 55 0.70 2.20 4.91
CA GLU A 55 1.72 2.36 3.86
C GLU A 55 2.84 3.34 4.24
N LEU A 56 2.54 4.33 5.08
CA LEU A 56 3.60 5.19 5.64
C LEU A 56 4.48 4.41 6.62
N ASP A 57 3.89 3.53 7.42
CA ASP A 57 4.63 2.64 8.32
C ASP A 57 5.46 1.61 7.52
N HIS A 58 4.98 1.16 6.35
CA HIS A 58 5.74 0.31 5.41
C HIS A 58 6.95 1.05 4.81
N TYR A 59 6.74 2.29 4.35
CA TYR A 59 7.81 3.19 3.93
C TYR A 59 8.91 3.30 5.00
N GLU A 60 8.52 3.57 6.26
CA GLU A 60 9.48 3.72 7.36
C GLU A 60 10.26 2.42 7.64
N LYS A 61 9.62 1.24 7.52
CA LYS A 61 10.32 -0.05 7.64
C LYS A 61 11.43 -0.20 6.59
N HIS A 62 11.22 0.25 5.35
CA HIS A 62 12.25 0.21 4.32
C HIS A 62 13.37 1.23 4.56
N VAL A 63 13.01 2.45 4.98
CA VAL A 63 13.97 3.49 5.33
C VAL A 63 14.88 3.00 6.45
N GLN A 64 14.31 2.47 7.52
CA GLN A 64 15.04 1.96 8.66
C GLN A 64 15.96 0.80 8.25
N PHE A 65 15.45 -0.17 7.49
CA PHE A 65 16.25 -1.27 6.98
C PHE A 65 17.46 -0.80 6.16
N MET A 66 17.27 0.14 5.23
CA MET A 66 18.36 0.66 4.39
C MET A 66 19.42 1.40 5.21
N ASN A 67 18.97 2.20 6.18
CA ASN A 67 19.85 2.96 7.07
C ASN A 67 20.64 2.04 8.02
N ASP A 68 20.00 1.01 8.58
CA ASP A 68 20.65 0.01 9.44
C ASP A 68 21.72 -0.80 8.69
N MET A 69 21.53 -0.98 7.38
CA MET A 69 22.50 -1.62 6.50
C MET A 69 23.66 -0.67 6.07
N GLY A 70 23.76 0.50 6.70
CA GLY A 70 24.85 1.47 6.48
C GLY A 70 24.73 2.28 5.19
N ASP A 71 23.54 2.34 4.60
CA ASP A 71 23.22 3.20 3.45
C ASP A 71 22.29 4.35 3.86
N VAL A 72 21.78 5.12 2.88
CA VAL A 72 20.81 6.19 3.12
C VAL A 72 19.63 6.01 2.18
N ALA A 73 18.44 5.80 2.74
CA ALA A 73 17.21 5.87 1.97
C ALA A 73 16.91 7.34 1.62
N GLU A 74 16.92 7.67 0.34
CA GLU A 74 16.58 9.01 -0.12
C GLU A 74 15.06 9.18 -0.14
N VAL A 75 14.57 10.33 0.33
CA VAL A 75 13.15 10.68 0.18
C VAL A 75 12.89 10.99 -1.30
N PRO A 76 12.06 10.20 -2.00
CA PRO A 76 11.92 10.34 -3.44
C PRO A 76 10.98 11.49 -3.81
N ALA A 77 11.19 12.06 -5.00
CA ALA A 77 10.15 12.85 -5.64
C ALA A 77 9.01 11.91 -6.07
N LEU A 78 7.77 12.29 -5.78
CA LEU A 78 6.59 11.53 -6.15
C LEU A 78 5.86 12.19 -7.31
N PRO A 79 5.35 11.42 -8.29
CA PRO A 79 4.42 11.95 -9.25
C PRO A 79 3.13 12.41 -8.56
N ALA A 80 2.43 13.37 -9.17
CA ALA A 80 1.15 13.82 -8.64
C ALA A 80 0.12 12.67 -8.63
N ILE A 81 -0.64 12.56 -7.54
CA ILE A 81 -1.80 11.67 -7.48
C ILE A 81 -2.90 12.27 -8.37
N THR A 82 -3.33 11.53 -9.38
CA THR A 82 -4.29 12.00 -10.40
C THR A 82 -5.61 11.24 -10.38
N GLU A 83 -5.65 10.16 -9.62
CA GLU A 83 -6.76 9.26 -9.43
C GLU A 83 -7.90 9.97 -8.68
N ARG A 84 -9.12 9.69 -9.12
CA ARG A 84 -10.36 10.32 -8.64
C ARG A 84 -11.48 9.28 -8.62
N PRO A 85 -11.43 8.28 -7.73
CA PRO A 85 -12.46 7.25 -7.69
C PRO A 85 -13.82 7.86 -7.34
N GLU A 86 -14.84 7.53 -8.12
CA GLU A 86 -16.23 7.96 -7.91
C GLU A 86 -17.02 6.84 -7.22
N GLY A 87 -17.29 7.02 -5.93
CA GLY A 87 -18.05 6.06 -5.13
C GLY A 87 -17.23 4.87 -4.61
N LEU A 88 -17.91 4.04 -3.81
CA LEU A 88 -17.27 2.99 -3.02
C LEU A 88 -16.61 1.90 -3.89
N GLU A 89 -17.30 1.40 -4.91
CA GLU A 89 -16.79 0.36 -5.80
C GLU A 89 -15.50 0.79 -6.51
N ALA A 90 -15.50 1.98 -7.11
CA ALA A 90 -14.32 2.51 -7.80
C ALA A 90 -13.12 2.69 -6.86
N ALA A 91 -13.36 3.08 -5.60
CA ALA A 91 -12.32 3.24 -4.60
C ALA A 91 -11.71 1.89 -4.18
N VAL A 92 -12.55 0.89 -3.89
CA VAL A 92 -12.08 -0.45 -3.51
C VAL A 92 -11.39 -1.13 -4.70
N GLN A 93 -11.89 -0.96 -5.92
CA GLN A 93 -11.23 -1.49 -7.12
C GLN A 93 -9.85 -0.87 -7.34
N LEU A 94 -9.72 0.45 -7.17
CA LEU A 94 -8.43 1.14 -7.24
C LEU A 94 -7.45 0.62 -6.19
N GLY A 95 -7.92 0.38 -4.95
CA GLY A 95 -7.10 -0.24 -3.91
C GLY A 95 -6.65 -1.66 -4.29
N PHE A 96 -7.58 -2.51 -4.74
CA PHE A 96 -7.27 -3.87 -5.19
C PHE A 96 -6.19 -3.90 -6.29
N ASP A 97 -6.34 -3.05 -7.31
CA ASP A 97 -5.39 -2.99 -8.43
C ASP A 97 -4.01 -2.47 -7.99
N THR A 98 -3.99 -1.52 -7.07
CA THR A 98 -2.76 -0.98 -6.45
C THR A 98 -2.01 -2.09 -5.70
N GLU A 99 -2.71 -2.81 -4.84
CA GLU A 99 -2.16 -3.87 -4.00
C GLU A 99 -1.68 -5.08 -4.81
N MET A 100 -2.42 -5.42 -5.86
CA MET A 100 -2.02 -6.45 -6.81
C MET A 100 -0.74 -6.05 -7.58
N ALA A 101 -0.63 -4.79 -7.99
CA ALA A 101 0.55 -4.28 -8.67
C ALA A 101 1.77 -4.24 -7.74
N LEU A 102 1.57 -3.85 -6.48
CA LEU A 102 2.60 -3.81 -5.44
C LEU A 102 3.03 -5.22 -5.03
N GLY A 103 2.09 -6.15 -4.85
CA GLY A 103 2.36 -7.59 -4.67
C GLY A 103 3.27 -8.17 -5.74
N LYS A 104 2.98 -7.89 -7.01
CA LYS A 104 3.85 -8.31 -8.13
C LYS A 104 5.25 -7.67 -8.07
N LYS A 105 5.39 -6.44 -7.57
CA LYS A 105 6.70 -5.80 -7.37
C LYS A 105 7.48 -6.51 -6.27
N TYR A 106 6.85 -6.77 -5.13
CA TYR A 106 7.48 -7.51 -4.03
C TYR A 106 7.93 -8.90 -4.43
N GLU A 107 7.14 -9.65 -5.19
CA GLU A 107 7.58 -10.95 -5.70
C GLU A 107 8.83 -10.84 -6.57
N ARG A 108 8.89 -9.83 -7.45
CA ARG A 108 10.05 -9.60 -8.31
C ARG A 108 11.28 -9.17 -7.49
N TRP A 109 11.10 -8.24 -6.56
CA TRP A 109 12.15 -7.77 -5.66
C TRP A 109 12.70 -8.90 -4.80
N TYR A 110 11.84 -9.74 -4.22
CA TYR A 110 12.26 -10.90 -3.43
C TYR A 110 13.11 -11.88 -4.25
N ARG A 111 12.70 -12.16 -5.50
CA ARG A 111 13.48 -13.02 -6.41
C ARG A 111 14.81 -12.39 -6.85
N ALA A 112 14.83 -11.08 -7.05
CA ALA A 112 16.00 -10.33 -7.52
C ALA A 112 16.99 -9.99 -6.40
N ALA A 113 16.56 -9.97 -5.15
CA ALA A 113 17.40 -9.71 -3.99
C ALA A 113 18.57 -10.71 -3.94
N THR A 114 19.75 -10.19 -3.68
CA THR A 114 21.03 -10.90 -3.79
C THR A 114 21.56 -11.38 -2.45
N SER A 115 21.15 -10.74 -1.34
CA SER A 115 21.50 -11.16 0.01
C SER A 115 20.31 -11.76 0.77
N GLU A 116 20.60 -12.70 1.68
CA GLU A 116 19.56 -13.33 2.49
C GLU A 116 18.95 -12.40 3.51
N VAL A 117 19.68 -11.37 3.95
CA VAL A 117 19.17 -10.33 4.84
C VAL A 117 18.11 -9.48 4.12
N THR A 118 18.36 -9.07 2.87
CA THR A 118 17.37 -8.37 2.05
C THR A 118 16.16 -9.26 1.75
N ARG A 119 16.35 -10.55 1.44
CA ARG A 119 15.22 -11.48 1.26
C ARG A 119 14.40 -11.65 2.53
N GLN A 120 15.05 -11.81 3.68
CA GLN A 120 14.37 -11.90 4.98
C GLN A 120 13.53 -10.64 5.24
N HIS A 121 14.09 -9.46 4.97
CA HIS A 121 13.37 -8.19 5.09
C HIS A 121 12.13 -8.16 4.20
N LEU A 122 12.27 -8.52 2.92
CA LEU A 122 11.18 -8.49 1.94
C LEU A 122 10.10 -9.56 2.18
N LEU A 123 10.43 -10.67 2.85
CA LEU A 123 9.48 -11.77 3.09
C LEU A 123 8.24 -11.32 3.87
N GLN A 124 8.40 -10.41 4.83
CA GLN A 124 7.27 -9.88 5.62
C GLN A 124 6.26 -9.15 4.73
N PHE A 125 6.72 -8.46 3.68
CA PHE A 125 5.86 -7.71 2.77
C PHE A 125 5.10 -8.62 1.83
N LEU A 126 5.66 -9.77 1.43
CA LEU A 126 4.90 -10.79 0.69
C LEU A 126 3.68 -11.28 1.50
N GLU A 127 3.83 -11.43 2.82
CA GLU A 127 2.71 -11.78 3.69
C GLU A 127 1.68 -10.65 3.77
N ILE A 128 2.14 -9.40 3.92
CA ILE A 128 1.28 -8.21 3.94
C ILE A 128 0.47 -8.11 2.65
N GLN A 129 1.13 -8.14 1.48
CA GLN A 129 0.44 -8.04 0.19
C GLN A 129 -0.59 -9.16 -0.01
N ARG A 130 -0.30 -10.40 0.41
CA ARG A 130 -1.28 -11.49 0.33
C ARG A 130 -2.53 -11.20 1.17
N LYS A 131 -2.38 -10.65 2.37
CA LYS A 131 -3.50 -10.31 3.25
C LYS A 131 -4.30 -9.14 2.68
N SER A 132 -3.61 -8.07 2.30
CA SER A 132 -4.19 -6.86 1.70
C SER A 132 -5.00 -7.18 0.44
N ILE A 133 -4.40 -7.89 -0.53
CA ILE A 133 -5.10 -8.33 -1.75
C ILE A 133 -6.35 -9.17 -1.42
N GLY A 134 -6.28 -10.01 -0.40
CA GLY A 134 -7.42 -10.80 0.07
C GLY A 134 -8.55 -9.92 0.63
N GLU A 135 -8.21 -8.96 1.49
CA GLU A 135 -9.18 -8.04 2.10
C GLU A 135 -9.88 -7.17 1.05
N TYR A 136 -9.14 -6.57 0.12
CA TYR A 136 -9.75 -5.82 -0.99
C TYR A 136 -10.63 -6.71 -1.87
N GLY A 137 -10.22 -7.96 -2.13
CA GLY A 137 -11.03 -8.93 -2.87
C GLY A 137 -12.34 -9.27 -2.16
N ASP A 138 -12.30 -9.44 -0.83
CA ASP A 138 -13.48 -9.69 -0.01
C ASP A 138 -14.44 -8.48 -0.03
N TRP A 139 -13.92 -7.26 0.05
CA TRP A 139 -14.74 -6.04 -0.09
C TRP A 139 -15.40 -5.92 -1.47
N LEU A 140 -14.67 -6.19 -2.56
CA LEU A 140 -15.24 -6.22 -3.91
C LEU A 140 -16.37 -7.24 -4.02
N ALA A 141 -16.17 -8.47 -3.51
CA ALA A 141 -17.20 -9.50 -3.51
C ALA A 141 -18.45 -9.10 -2.71
N ARG A 142 -18.29 -8.31 -1.63
CA ARG A 142 -19.42 -7.76 -0.88
C ARG A 142 -20.15 -6.67 -1.66
N ILE A 143 -19.42 -5.78 -2.31
CA ILE A 143 -20.00 -4.72 -3.15
C ILE A 143 -20.79 -5.32 -4.31
N GLU A 144 -20.24 -6.34 -4.97
CA GLU A 144 -20.92 -7.07 -6.05
C GLU A 144 -22.25 -7.67 -5.57
N ARG A 145 -22.28 -8.23 -4.34
CA ARG A 145 -23.52 -8.77 -3.73
C ARG A 145 -24.58 -7.72 -3.45
N ALA A 146 -24.18 -6.46 -3.22
CA ALA A 146 -25.15 -5.36 -3.07
C ALA A 146 -25.82 -5.02 -4.40
N ALA A 147 -25.23 -5.39 -5.54
CA ALA A 147 -25.80 -5.22 -6.89
C ALA A 147 -26.28 -3.77 -7.16
N GLY A 148 -25.55 -2.77 -6.65
CA GLY A 148 -25.86 -1.35 -6.78
C GLY A 148 -26.94 -0.82 -5.85
N ASP A 149 -27.45 -1.61 -4.90
CA ASP A 149 -28.38 -1.14 -3.87
C ASP A 149 -27.69 -0.18 -2.89
N GLU A 150 -28.14 1.07 -2.84
CA GLU A 150 -27.54 2.13 -2.01
C GLU A 150 -27.59 1.78 -0.52
N CYS A 151 -28.65 1.09 -0.06
CA CYS A 151 -28.74 0.66 1.34
C CYS A 151 -27.67 -0.40 1.66
N GLY A 152 -27.49 -1.38 0.76
CA GLY A 152 -26.42 -2.37 0.84
C GLY A 152 -25.03 -1.73 0.87
N LEU A 153 -24.78 -0.73 0.02
CA LEU A 153 -23.50 -0.01 0.00
C LEU A 153 -23.25 0.77 1.30
N LEU A 154 -24.27 1.40 1.87
CA LEU A 154 -24.15 2.09 3.17
C LEU A 154 -23.95 1.13 4.35
N ILE A 155 -24.49 -0.09 4.28
CA ILE A 155 -24.21 -1.13 5.28
C ILE A 155 -22.74 -1.56 5.18
N ILE A 156 -22.24 -1.81 3.96
CA ILE A 156 -20.84 -2.17 3.73
C ILE A 156 -19.92 -1.05 4.22
N ASP A 157 -20.19 0.21 3.85
CA ASP A 157 -19.45 1.38 4.30
C ASP A 157 -19.36 1.41 5.83
N LYS A 158 -20.50 1.27 6.52
CA LYS A 158 -20.53 1.26 7.98
C LYS A 158 -19.62 0.18 8.58
N GLU A 159 -19.57 -1.00 7.97
CA GLU A 159 -18.72 -2.10 8.45
C GLU A 159 -17.23 -1.84 8.20
N MET A 160 -16.86 -1.20 7.09
CA MET A 160 -15.47 -0.79 6.83
C MET A 160 -14.93 0.17 7.89
N GLY A 161 -15.81 1.00 8.49
CA GLY A 161 -15.46 1.92 9.56
C GLY A 161 -15.48 1.35 10.98
N ALA A 162 -15.77 0.06 11.15
CA ALA A 162 -15.97 -0.55 12.47
C ALA A 162 -14.69 -1.12 13.11
N ASN A 163 -13.53 -0.85 12.53
CA ASN A 163 -12.21 -1.33 12.99
C ASN A 163 -11.49 -0.31 13.87
#